data_AF-A0A1C6JB86-F1
#
_entry.id   AF-A0A1C6JB86-F1
#
_cell.length_a   1.000
_cell.length_b   1.000
_cell.length_c   1.000
_cell.angle_alpha   90.00
_cell.angle_beta   90.00
_cell.angle_gamma   90.00
#
_symmetry.space_group_name_H-M   'P 1'
#
loop_
_entity.id
_entity.type
_entity.pdbx_description
1 polymer ?
#
loop_
_entity_poly.entity_id
_entity_poly.type
_entity_poly.pdbx_seq_one_letter_code
_entity_poly.pdbx_strand_id
1 'polypeptide(L)'
;MIRHLTSESNYESIIKDGFIKPRKKSDRECGTVSFEKLNGNNVLVDIFREEKYFRDGEKVVGILIDDEELNKEGFNVYYTNSSSVISRQESKYTTKYEHITRFFGDESNTDYIKIGEYVHVEGEIPTRFIKNIEFY
;
A
#
# COMPACT_ATOMS: atom_id res chain seq x y z
N MET A 1 -9.92 6.77 2.21
CA MET A 1 -8.69 6.99 1.41
C MET A 1 -7.61 5.98 1.77
N ILE A 2 -7.12 5.27 0.75
CA ILE A 2 -5.99 4.35 0.78
C ILE A 2 -4.96 4.78 -0.27
N ARG A 3 -3.67 4.55 -0.02
CA ARG A 3 -2.53 5.00 -0.85
C ARG A 3 -1.74 3.81 -1.38
N HIS A 4 -1.57 3.72 -2.69
CA HIS A 4 -0.65 2.79 -3.34
C HIS A 4 0.64 3.54 -3.69
N LEU A 5 1.77 3.07 -3.18
CA LEU A 5 3.08 3.63 -3.49
C LEU A 5 3.71 2.88 -4.66
N THR A 6 4.23 3.63 -5.61
CA THR A 6 4.88 3.09 -6.80
C THR A 6 5.97 4.03 -7.30
N SER A 7 6.72 3.63 -8.33
CA SER A 7 7.68 4.50 -8.99
C SER A 7 7.03 5.30 -10.12
N GLU A 8 7.57 6.46 -10.46
CA GLU A 8 7.06 7.31 -11.53
C GLU A 8 6.91 6.55 -12.87
N SER A 9 7.91 5.73 -13.24
CA SER A 9 7.82 4.91 -14.46
C SER A 9 6.72 3.84 -14.41
N ASN A 10 6.47 3.24 -13.24
CA ASN A 10 5.40 2.27 -13.09
C ASN A 10 4.03 2.94 -13.04
N TYR A 11 3.93 4.15 -12.47
CA TYR A 11 2.74 4.99 -12.55
C TYR A 11 2.36 5.30 -14.01
N GLU A 12 3.32 5.70 -14.84
CA GLU A 12 3.06 5.92 -16.29
C GLU A 12 2.51 4.66 -16.97
N SER A 13 3.04 3.48 -16.63
CA SER A 13 2.51 2.21 -17.13
C SER A 13 1.08 1.96 -16.64
N ILE A 14 0.77 2.22 -15.37
CA ILE A 14 -0.58 2.07 -14.81
C ILE A 14 -1.58 2.96 -15.55
N ILE A 15 -1.23 4.22 -15.81
CA ILE A 15 -2.10 5.15 -16.54
C ILE A 15 -2.30 4.69 -17.99
N LYS A 16 -1.24 4.23 -18.66
CA LYS A 16 -1.31 3.71 -20.03
C LYS A 16 -2.16 2.45 -20.14
N ASP A 17 -2.02 1.54 -19.19
CA ASP A 17 -2.75 0.27 -19.15
C ASP A 17 -4.22 0.49 -18.73
N GLY A 18 -4.48 1.53 -17.94
CA GLY A 18 -5.81 1.89 -17.45
C GLY A 18 -6.20 1.23 -16.14
N PHE A 19 -5.31 0.44 -15.51
CA PHE A 19 -5.56 -0.27 -14.26
C PHE A 19 -4.29 -0.48 -13.42
N ILE A 20 -4.47 -0.50 -12.10
CA ILE A 20 -3.45 -0.97 -11.16
C ILE A 20 -3.51 -2.49 -11.14
N LYS A 21 -2.40 -3.14 -11.52
CA LYS A 21 -2.31 -4.59 -11.66
C LYS A 21 -2.10 -5.27 -10.32
N PRO A 22 -2.80 -6.37 -10.03
CA PRO A 22 -2.56 -7.14 -8.83
C PRO A 22 -1.19 -7.84 -8.90
N ARG A 23 -0.69 -8.18 -7.73
CA ARG A 23 0.53 -8.96 -7.58
C ARG A 23 0.38 -10.33 -8.24
N LYS A 24 1.37 -10.70 -9.07
CA LYS A 24 1.40 -12.00 -9.78
C LYS A 24 2.30 -13.06 -9.13
N LYS A 25 3.12 -12.66 -8.15
CA LYS A 25 4.00 -13.60 -7.44
C LYS A 25 3.13 -14.56 -6.64
N SER A 26 3.44 -15.86 -6.72
CA SER A 26 2.74 -16.90 -5.97
C SER A 26 3.11 -16.84 -4.48
N ASP A 27 2.53 -15.88 -3.78
CA ASP A 27 2.60 -15.69 -2.33
C ASP A 27 1.21 -15.32 -1.80
N ARG A 28 1.12 -15.03 -0.50
CA ARG A 28 -0.16 -14.76 0.19
C ARG A 28 -0.93 -13.55 -0.37
N GLU A 29 -0.25 -12.67 -1.10
CA GLU A 29 -0.82 -11.46 -1.70
C GLU A 29 -1.16 -11.65 -3.19
N CYS A 30 -0.92 -12.84 -3.76
CA CYS A 30 -1.24 -13.14 -5.15
C CYS A 30 -2.70 -12.77 -5.47
N GLY A 31 -2.89 -12.04 -6.57
CA GLY A 31 -4.22 -11.59 -6.99
C GLY A 31 -4.74 -10.33 -6.30
N THR A 32 -3.93 -9.67 -5.47
CA THR A 32 -4.33 -8.41 -4.80
C THR A 32 -3.44 -7.22 -5.16
N VAL A 33 -4.00 -6.02 -5.04
CA VAL A 33 -3.28 -4.75 -4.99
C VAL A 33 -3.23 -4.28 -3.53
N SER A 34 -2.03 -4.01 -3.04
CA SER A 34 -1.80 -3.57 -1.65
C SER A 34 -1.71 -2.05 -1.56
N PHE A 35 -2.30 -1.52 -0.49
CA PHE A 35 -2.35 -0.11 -0.15
C PHE A 35 -2.03 0.09 1.33
N GLU A 36 -1.64 1.30 1.70
CA GLU A 36 -1.62 1.78 3.07
C GLU A 36 -2.91 2.57 3.34
N LYS A 37 -3.53 2.40 4.51
CA LYS A 37 -4.57 3.32 4.98
C LYS A 37 -3.91 4.65 5.34
N LEU A 38 -4.27 5.73 4.62
CA LEU A 38 -3.57 7.00 4.76
C LEU A 38 -3.67 7.54 6.19
N ASN A 39 -2.52 7.80 6.81
CA ASN A 39 -2.42 8.33 8.18
C ASN A 39 -1.70 9.70 8.24
N GLY A 40 -1.84 10.50 7.18
CA GLY A 40 -1.38 11.90 7.15
C GLY A 40 0.13 12.12 7.30
N ASN A 41 0.97 11.15 6.92
CA ASN A 41 2.42 11.22 7.04
C ASN A 41 3.15 10.52 5.88
N ASN A 42 4.47 10.73 5.84
CA ASN A 42 5.35 10.22 4.78
C ASN A 42 6.30 9.11 5.24
N VAL A 43 6.11 8.54 6.45
CA VAL A 43 7.03 7.50 6.96
C VAL A 43 7.11 6.31 6.01
N LEU A 44 5.97 5.83 5.49
CA LEU A 44 5.97 4.74 4.52
C LEU A 44 6.57 5.15 3.16
N VAL A 45 6.47 6.42 2.77
CA VAL A 45 7.10 6.95 1.55
C VAL A 45 8.62 6.88 1.69
N ASP A 46 9.14 7.30 2.83
CA ASP A 46 10.58 7.29 3.12
C ASP A 46 11.11 5.85 3.16
N ILE A 47 10.39 4.95 3.82
CA ILE A 47 10.68 3.50 3.82
C ILE A 47 10.69 2.95 2.39
N PHE A 48 9.65 3.23 1.60
CA PHE A 48 9.53 2.73 0.23
C PHE A 48 10.65 3.25 -0.68
N ARG A 49 11.06 4.50 -0.48
CA ARG A 49 12.19 5.13 -1.17
C ARG A 49 13.51 4.39 -0.92
N GLU A 50 13.73 3.94 0.32
CA GLU A 50 14.96 3.23 0.70
C GLU A 50 15.00 1.77 0.24
N GLU A 51 13.85 1.07 0.20
CA GLU A 51 13.80 -0.36 -0.13
C GLU A 51 13.84 -0.67 -1.62
N LYS A 52 13.43 0.28 -2.45
CA LYS A 52 13.37 0.10 -3.90
C LYS A 52 14.54 0.79 -4.56
N TYR A 53 15.09 0.11 -5.57
CA TYR A 53 16.05 0.71 -6.48
C TYR A 53 15.30 1.60 -7.46
N PHE A 54 15.21 2.89 -7.14
CA PHE A 54 14.76 3.92 -8.08
C PHE A 54 15.89 4.26 -9.05
N ARG A 55 15.52 4.63 -10.28
CA ARG A 55 16.47 5.25 -11.20
C ARG A 55 16.83 6.66 -10.69
N ASP A 56 18.00 7.17 -11.07
CA ASP A 56 18.40 8.52 -10.70
C ASP A 56 17.33 9.54 -11.12
N GLY A 57 16.85 10.31 -10.14
CA GLY A 57 15.80 11.33 -10.32
C GLY A 57 14.37 10.79 -10.40
N GLU A 58 14.15 9.48 -10.31
CA GLU A 58 12.81 8.89 -10.30
C GLU A 58 12.09 9.16 -8.98
N LYS A 59 10.85 9.66 -9.07
CA LYS A 59 10.05 10.01 -7.91
C LYS A 59 9.25 8.83 -7.38
N VAL A 60 8.93 8.90 -6.08
CA VAL A 60 7.88 8.04 -5.51
C VAL A 60 6.53 8.66 -5.85
N VAL A 61 5.61 7.85 -6.33
CA VAL A 61 4.25 8.26 -6.64
C VAL A 61 3.28 7.58 -5.69
N GLY A 62 2.48 8.39 -5.00
CA GLY A 62 1.33 7.95 -4.21
C GLY A 62 0.04 8.08 -5.02
N ILE A 63 -0.62 6.95 -5.29
CA ILE A 63 -1.93 6.90 -5.93
C ILE A 63 -2.99 6.76 -4.84
N LEU A 64 -3.85 7.75 -4.69
CA LEU A 64 -4.89 7.77 -3.65
C LEU A 64 -6.25 7.34 -4.24
N ILE A 65 -6.87 6.36 -3.61
CA ILE A 65 -8.19 5.82 -3.95
C ILE A 65 -9.10 5.88 -2.73
N ASP A 66 -10.40 6.04 -2.95
CA ASP A 66 -11.40 5.90 -1.90
C ASP A 66 -11.85 4.43 -1.77
N ASP A 67 -11.49 3.81 -0.64
CA ASP A 67 -11.82 2.42 -0.34
C ASP A 67 -13.32 2.19 -0.15
N GLU A 68 -14.09 3.21 0.24
CA GLU A 68 -15.55 3.10 0.34
C GLU A 68 -16.21 2.98 -1.04
N GLU A 69 -15.65 3.64 -2.06
CA GLU A 69 -16.14 3.58 -3.44
C GLU A 69 -15.85 2.21 -4.06
N LEU A 70 -14.66 1.65 -3.81
CA LEU A 70 -14.33 0.28 -4.22
C LEU A 70 -15.31 -0.75 -3.63
N ASN A 71 -15.60 -0.64 -2.33
CA ASN A 71 -16.59 -1.50 -1.67
C ASN A 71 -17.98 -1.38 -2.30
N LYS A 72 -18.43 -0.17 -2.63
CA LYS A 72 -19.74 0.07 -3.28
C LYS A 72 -19.83 -0.54 -4.68
N GLU A 73 -18.71 -0.62 -5.38
CA GLU A 73 -18.60 -1.17 -6.74
C GLU A 73 -18.35 -2.69 -6.74
N GLY A 74 -18.38 -3.33 -5.56
CA GLY A 74 -18.32 -4.78 -5.42
C GLY A 74 -16.90 -5.37 -5.40
N PHE A 75 -15.88 -4.56 -5.15
CA PHE A 75 -14.53 -5.09 -4.91
C PHE A 75 -14.44 -5.81 -3.56
N ASN A 76 -13.68 -6.90 -3.51
CA ASN A 76 -13.32 -7.54 -2.24
C ASN A 76 -12.16 -6.76 -1.61
N VAL A 77 -12.46 -5.97 -0.57
CA VAL A 77 -11.48 -5.17 0.18
C VAL A 77 -11.20 -5.81 1.54
N TYR A 78 -9.92 -6.07 1.80
CA TYR A 78 -9.44 -6.68 3.04
C TYR A 78 -8.64 -5.68 3.86
N TYR A 79 -9.20 -5.30 5.01
CA TYR A 79 -8.56 -4.44 5.98
C TYR A 79 -7.72 -5.27 6.95
N THR A 80 -6.43 -4.98 7.05
CA THR A 80 -5.55 -5.71 7.97
C THR A 80 -5.49 -5.04 9.34
N ASN A 81 -5.07 -5.81 10.34
CA ASN A 81 -4.90 -5.33 11.70
C ASN A 81 -3.68 -6.00 12.35
N SER A 82 -2.72 -5.20 12.81
CA SER A 82 -1.56 -5.68 13.54
C SER A 82 -1.53 -5.28 15.03
N SER A 83 -2.65 -4.83 15.59
CA SER A 83 -2.73 -4.34 16.97
C SER A 83 -2.45 -5.40 18.02
N SER A 84 -2.54 -6.70 17.70
CA SER A 84 -2.27 -7.79 18.64
C SER A 84 -1.47 -8.93 18.00
N VAL A 85 -0.84 -9.76 18.81
CA VAL A 85 -0.13 -10.96 18.34
C VAL A 85 -1.08 -11.89 17.57
N ILE A 86 -2.31 -12.07 18.08
CA ILE A 86 -3.32 -12.91 17.43
C ILE A 86 -3.66 -12.36 16.04
N SER A 87 -3.94 -11.05 15.92
CA SER A 87 -4.30 -10.45 14.64
C SER A 87 -3.16 -10.54 13.61
N ARG A 88 -1.90 -10.44 14.05
CA ARG A 88 -0.72 -10.63 13.20
C ARG A 88 -0.61 -12.07 12.68
N GLN A 89 -0.85 -13.06 13.54
CA GLN A 89 -0.74 -14.48 13.19
C GLN A 89 -1.88 -14.96 12.30
N GLU A 90 -3.08 -14.43 12.50
CA GLU A 90 -4.27 -14.81 11.72
C GLU A 90 -4.42 -14.02 10.41
N SER A 91 -3.61 -12.98 10.19
CA SER A 91 -3.70 -12.15 9.00
C SER A 91 -3.35 -12.93 7.73
N LYS A 92 -4.31 -13.02 6.81
CA LYS A 92 -4.10 -13.57 5.45
C LYS A 92 -3.05 -12.78 4.66
N TYR A 93 -2.96 -11.47 4.88
CA TYR A 93 -2.12 -10.57 4.12
C TYR A 93 -1.08 -9.87 4.98
N THR A 94 -0.12 -9.22 4.33
CA THR A 94 0.85 -8.33 4.96
C THR A 94 0.16 -7.21 5.71
N THR A 95 0.61 -6.95 6.94
CA THR A 95 0.17 -5.85 7.80
C THR A 95 1.30 -4.85 7.97
N LYS A 96 1.05 -3.71 8.63
CA LYS A 96 2.15 -2.74 8.87
C LYS A 96 3.28 -3.32 9.72
N TYR A 97 3.02 -4.40 10.46
CA TYR A 97 4.00 -5.03 11.35
C TYR A 97 5.23 -5.55 10.61
N GLU A 98 5.17 -5.78 9.29
CA GLU A 98 6.37 -6.14 8.52
C GLU A 98 7.48 -5.06 8.65
N HIS A 99 7.09 -3.81 8.86
CA HIS A 99 8.03 -2.69 9.02
C HIS A 99 8.65 -2.61 10.43
N ILE A 100 8.19 -3.38 11.42
CA ILE A 100 8.67 -3.28 12.80
C ILE A 100 10.18 -3.55 12.95
N THR A 101 10.73 -4.36 12.05
CA THR A 101 12.16 -4.71 12.03
C THR A 101 13.04 -3.49 11.78
N ARG A 102 12.55 -2.49 11.02
CA ARG A 102 13.22 -1.20 10.80
C ARG A 102 13.33 -0.37 12.07
N PHE A 103 12.44 -0.64 13.03
CA PHE A 103 12.37 0.03 14.32
C PHE A 103 12.92 -0.85 15.45
N PHE A 104 13.76 -1.85 15.13
CA PHE A 104 14.40 -2.73 16.11
C PHE A 104 13.41 -3.48 17.03
N GLY A 105 12.18 -3.73 16.57
CA GLY A 105 11.16 -4.34 17.40
C GLY A 105 10.40 -3.37 18.33
N ASP A 106 10.71 -2.06 18.28
CA ASP A 106 10.09 -1.06 19.15
C ASP A 106 8.71 -0.63 18.64
N GLU A 107 7.67 -1.26 19.17
CA GLU A 107 6.27 -0.91 18.87
C GLU A 107 5.86 0.46 19.40
N SER A 108 6.64 1.07 20.31
CA SER A 108 6.40 2.41 20.84
C SER A 108 7.03 3.52 19.98
N ASN A 109 7.82 3.15 18.96
CA ASN A 109 8.48 4.09 18.08
C ASN A 109 7.44 4.98 17.37
N THR A 110 7.66 6.30 17.43
CA THR A 110 6.69 7.28 16.92
C THR A 110 6.46 7.18 15.42
N ASP A 111 7.48 6.80 14.65
CA ASP A 111 7.37 6.70 13.20
C ASP A 111 6.70 5.38 12.81
N TYR A 112 7.00 4.27 13.50
CA TYR A 112 6.26 3.02 13.34
C TYR A 112 4.75 3.21 13.59
N ILE A 113 4.39 3.90 14.68
CA ILE A 113 2.98 4.17 15.03
C ILE A 113 2.27 4.97 13.94
N LYS A 114 2.97 5.88 13.26
CA LYS A 114 2.43 6.69 12.17
C LYS A 114 2.14 5.88 10.91
N ILE A 115 2.81 4.75 10.67
CA ILE A 115 2.51 3.92 9.49
C ILE A 115 1.06 3.43 9.56
N GLY A 116 0.31 3.64 8.49
CA GLY A 116 -1.05 3.15 8.35
C GLY A 116 -1.11 1.64 8.19
N GLU A 117 -2.21 1.01 8.63
CA GLU A 117 -2.43 -0.41 8.35
C GLU A 117 -2.59 -0.67 6.85
N TYR A 118 -2.25 -1.88 6.42
CA TYR A 118 -2.42 -2.26 5.02
C TYR A 118 -3.88 -2.58 4.69
N VAL A 119 -4.25 -2.27 3.45
CA VAL A 119 -5.52 -2.64 2.83
C VAL A 119 -5.20 -3.37 1.52
N HIS A 120 -5.81 -4.52 1.29
CA HIS A 120 -5.60 -5.32 0.09
C HIS A 120 -6.90 -5.46 -0.68
N VAL A 121 -6.86 -5.22 -1.98
CA VAL A 121 -8.03 -5.27 -2.86
C VAL A 121 -7.80 -6.35 -3.90
N GLU A 122 -8.73 -7.30 -4.03
CA GLU A 122 -8.61 -8.36 -5.05
C GLU A 122 -8.90 -7.83 -6.46
N GLY A 123 -8.11 -8.30 -7.42
CA GLY A 123 -8.29 -8.01 -8.83
C GLY A 123 -7.58 -6.74 -9.32
N GLU A 124 -7.85 -6.40 -10.58
CA GLU A 124 -7.35 -5.18 -11.22
C GLU A 124 -8.21 -3.99 -10.83
N ILE A 125 -7.58 -2.85 -10.50
CA ILE A 125 -8.29 -1.65 -10.07
C ILE A 125 -8.25 -0.62 -11.20
N PRO A 126 -9.39 -0.31 -11.84
CA PRO A 126 -9.45 0.69 -12.89
C PRO A 126 -8.99 2.07 -12.42
N THR A 127 -8.24 2.77 -13.27
CA THR A 127 -7.73 4.12 -13.00
C THR A 127 -8.83 5.17 -12.76
N ARG A 128 -10.08 4.90 -13.17
CA ARG A 128 -11.24 5.76 -12.83
C ARG A 128 -11.47 5.96 -11.32
N PHE A 129 -10.94 5.05 -10.49
CA PHE A 129 -11.04 5.13 -9.03
C PHE A 129 -9.98 6.05 -8.39
N ILE A 130 -8.99 6.50 -9.16
CA ILE A 130 -7.96 7.41 -8.67
C ILE A 130 -8.61 8.75 -8.33
N LYS A 131 -8.46 9.19 -7.08
CA LYS A 131 -8.96 10.49 -6.61
C LYS A 131 -7.88 11.56 -6.59
N ASN A 132 -6.65 11.18 -6.25
CA ASN A 132 -5.52 12.09 -6.21
C ASN A 132 -4.21 11.36 -6.52
N ILE A 133 -3.22 12.11 -7.00
CA ILE A 133 -1.85 11.65 -7.21
C ILE A 133 -0.89 12.58 -6.49
N GLU A 134 0.03 12.02 -5.72
CA GLU A 134 1.07 12.75 -5.01
C GLU A 134 2.45 12.31 -5.49
N PHE A 135 3.34 13.27 -5.76
CA PHE A 135 4.71 13.03 -6.20
C PHE A 135 5.66 13.47 -5.08
N TYR A 136 6.54 12.57 -4.64
CA TYR A 136 7.48 12.80 -3.53
C TYR A 136 8.94 12.71 -3.95
#